data_AF-A0A2E6GXE1-F1
#
_entry.id   AF-A0A2E6GXE1-F1
#
_cell.length_a   1.000
_cell.length_b   1.000
_cell.length_c   1.000
_cell.angle_alpha   90.00
_cell.angle_beta   90.00
_cell.angle_gamma   90.00
#
_symmetry.space_group_name_H-M   'P 1'
#
loop_
_entity.id
_entity.type
_entity.pdbx_description
1 polymer ?
#
loop_
_entity_poly.entity_id
_entity_poly.type
_entity_poly.pdbx_seq_one_letter_code
_entity_poly.pdbx_strand_id
1 'polypeptide(L)'
;MFRINAVHSAKKNKYVLLNAPNDKLEAIISCLPGMKSPTVLPLAEKGWSSVHSVIKEGDFWNSIDELKSNGAQGILIVPIEKMVI
;
A
#
# COMPACT_ATOMS: atom_id res chain seq x y z
N MET A 1 -16.57 22.36 -5.65
CA MET A 1 -15.24 22.11 -5.03
C MET A 1 -14.69 20.68 -5.21
N PHE A 2 -15.38 19.78 -5.94
CA PHE A 2 -14.95 18.39 -6.15
C PHE A 2 -13.51 18.22 -6.68
N ARG A 3 -13.19 18.88 -7.82
CA ARG A 3 -11.89 18.72 -8.49
C ARG A 3 -10.71 19.17 -7.62
N ILE A 4 -10.89 20.22 -6.82
CA ILE A 4 -9.86 20.75 -5.90
C ILE A 4 -9.62 19.77 -4.76
N ASN A 5 -10.70 19.28 -4.14
CA ASN A 5 -10.60 18.30 -3.06
C ASN A 5 -9.94 17.00 -3.52
N ALA A 6 -10.21 16.56 -4.75
CA ALA A 6 -9.60 15.34 -5.29
C ALA A 6 -8.08 15.42 -5.41
N VAL A 7 -7.55 16.60 -5.77
CA VAL A 7 -6.09 16.85 -5.82
C VAL A 7 -5.52 16.96 -4.40
N HIS A 8 -6.22 17.61 -3.48
CA HIS A 8 -5.75 17.75 -2.09
C HIS A 8 -5.67 16.41 -1.37
N SER A 9 -6.67 15.54 -1.56
CA SER A 9 -6.66 14.17 -1.02
C SER A 9 -5.54 13.35 -1.63
N ALA A 10 -5.33 13.43 -2.94
CA ALA A 10 -4.27 12.71 -3.63
C ALA A 10 -2.87 13.12 -3.14
N LYS A 11 -2.62 14.41 -2.90
CA LYS A 11 -1.33 14.91 -2.39
C LYS A 11 -0.94 14.35 -1.02
N LYS A 12 -1.91 13.96 -0.19
CA LYS A 12 -1.66 13.46 1.18
C LYS A 12 -1.44 11.95 1.24
N ASN A 13 -1.67 11.25 0.14
CA ASN A 13 -1.64 9.80 0.09
C ASN A 13 -0.72 9.31 -1.03
N LYS A 14 -0.19 8.11 -0.87
CA LYS A 14 0.60 7.41 -1.88
C LYS A 14 -0.06 6.07 -2.16
N TYR A 15 0.04 5.63 -3.39
CA TYR A 15 -0.26 4.25 -3.75
C TYR A 15 0.98 3.42 -3.50
N VAL A 16 0.84 2.29 -2.81
CA VAL A 16 1.92 1.34 -2.55
C VAL A 16 1.52 0.01 -3.15
N LEU A 17 2.46 -0.60 -3.87
CA LEU A 17 2.39 -2.01 -4.22
C LEU A 17 3.65 -2.72 -3.73
N LEU A 18 3.50 -3.96 -3.29
CA LEU A 18 4.61 -4.78 -2.84
C LEU A 18 4.27 -6.24 -3.04
N ASN A 19 5.29 -7.09 -3.07
CA ASN A 19 5.13 -8.54 -3.05
C ASN A 19 5.38 -9.05 -1.63
N ALA A 20 4.58 -10.02 -1.19
CA ALA A 20 4.71 -10.63 0.11
C ALA A 20 4.47 -12.15 0.03
N PRO A 21 5.14 -12.95 0.87
CA PRO A 21 4.82 -14.35 1.00
C PRO A 21 3.46 -14.51 1.72
N ASN A 22 2.70 -15.52 1.30
CA ASN A 22 1.31 -15.69 1.70
C ASN A 22 1.13 -15.90 3.22
N ASP A 23 2.12 -16.50 3.89
CA ASP A 23 2.13 -16.73 5.33
C ASP A 23 2.40 -15.45 6.17
N LYS A 24 2.80 -14.35 5.51
CA LYS A 24 3.03 -13.04 6.15
C LYS A 24 1.98 -12.00 5.83
N LEU A 25 0.97 -12.33 5.01
CA LEU A 25 -0.03 -11.37 4.56
C LEU A 25 -0.74 -10.64 5.69
N GLU A 26 -1.11 -11.33 6.78
CA GLU A 26 -1.80 -10.71 7.91
C GLU A 26 -0.94 -9.64 8.61
N ALA A 27 0.35 -9.94 8.81
CA ALA A 27 1.30 -8.98 9.37
C ALA A 27 1.50 -7.78 8.43
N ILE A 28 1.72 -8.06 7.13
CA ILE A 28 1.88 -7.03 6.09
C ILE A 28 0.67 -6.10 5.99
N ILE A 29 -0.54 -6.66 6.03
CA ILE A 29 -1.79 -5.89 5.97
C ILE A 29 -1.92 -5.00 7.20
N SER A 30 -1.53 -5.50 8.38
CA SER A 30 -1.57 -4.75 9.63
C SER A 30 -0.63 -3.53 9.62
N CYS A 31 0.50 -3.61 8.89
CA CYS A 31 1.45 -2.52 8.73
C CYS A 31 0.99 -1.41 7.77
N LEU A 32 -0.14 -1.57 7.05
CA LEU A 32 -0.61 -0.63 6.01
C LEU A 32 -1.88 0.13 6.45
N PRO A 33 -1.76 1.13 7.35
CA PRO A 33 -2.90 1.94 7.76
C PRO A 33 -3.30 2.90 6.63
N GLY A 34 -4.51 2.76 6.08
CA GLY A 34 -4.97 3.74 5.09
C GLY A 34 -6.27 3.42 4.35
N MET A 35 -6.63 2.16 4.18
CA MET A 35 -7.90 1.76 3.57
C MET A 35 -8.49 0.50 4.21
N LYS A 36 -9.83 0.37 4.18
CA LYS A 36 -10.58 -0.71 4.84
C LYS A 36 -10.14 -2.13 4.44
N SER A 37 -9.57 -2.32 3.25
CA SER A 37 -9.10 -3.62 2.78
C SER A 37 -8.11 -3.42 1.62
N PRO A 38 -6.83 -3.82 1.77
CA PRO A 38 -5.89 -3.83 0.66
C PRO A 38 -6.28 -4.90 -0.37
N THR A 39 -5.91 -4.69 -1.63
CA THR A 39 -6.11 -5.69 -2.68
C THR A 39 -4.96 -6.68 -2.64
N VAL A 40 -5.30 -7.98 -2.63
CA VAL A 40 -4.31 -9.08 -2.63
C VAL A 40 -4.53 -9.92 -3.88
N LEU A 41 -3.48 -10.04 -4.70
CA LEU A 41 -3.50 -10.78 -5.96
C LEU A 41 -2.42 -11.86 -5.94
N PRO A 42 -2.73 -13.13 -6.27
CA PRO A 42 -1.71 -14.17 -6.34
C PRO A 42 -0.72 -13.89 -7.46
N LEU A 43 0.57 -14.12 -7.21
CA LEU A 43 1.61 -14.03 -8.23
C LEU A 43 1.75 -15.36 -8.99
N ALA A 44 2.46 -15.30 -10.13
CA ALA A 44 2.83 -16.50 -10.88
C ALA A 44 3.74 -17.43 -10.04
N GLU A 45 4.55 -16.84 -9.15
CA GLU A 45 5.31 -17.57 -8.15
C GLU A 45 4.38 -18.07 -7.04
N LYS A 46 4.36 -19.40 -6.84
CA LYS A 46 3.53 -20.02 -5.82
C LYS A 46 3.95 -19.58 -4.42
N GLY A 47 2.97 -19.33 -3.55
CA GLY A 47 3.22 -18.91 -2.18
C GLY A 47 3.44 -17.40 -2.03
N TRP A 48 3.34 -16.62 -3.11
CA TRP A 48 3.48 -15.18 -3.08
C TRP A 48 2.23 -14.46 -3.60
N SER A 49 2.01 -13.26 -3.09
CA SER A 49 0.96 -12.35 -3.52
C SER A 49 1.49 -10.93 -3.67
N SER A 50 0.94 -10.19 -4.64
CA SER A 50 1.05 -8.73 -4.71
C SER A 50 -0.01 -8.11 -3.81
N VAL A 51 0.40 -7.18 -2.96
CA VAL A 51 -0.45 -6.40 -2.07
C VAL A 51 -0.45 -4.96 -2.56
N HIS A 52 -1.64 -4.41 -2.75
CA HIS A 52 -1.85 -3.04 -3.20
C HIS A 52 -2.67 -2.27 -2.16
N SER A 53 -2.19 -1.08 -1.80
CA SER A 53 -2.85 -0.23 -0.81
C SER A 53 -2.61 1.26 -1.07
N VAL A 54 -3.43 2.09 -0.43
CA VAL A 54 -3.23 3.54 -0.33
C VAL A 54 -2.94 3.88 1.11
N ILE A 55 -1.87 4.63 1.34
CA ILE A 55 -1.42 5.03 2.68
C ILE A 55 -1.17 6.54 2.71
N LYS A 56 -1.15 7.13 3.90
CA LYS A 56 -0.74 8.53 4.06
C LYS A 56 0.77 8.65 3.91
N GLU A 57 1.22 9.74 3.29
CA GLU A 57 2.64 10.00 3.05
C GLU A 57 3.47 10.02 4.34
N GLY A 58 2.91 10.55 5.44
CA GLY A 58 3.58 10.59 6.73
C GLY A 58 3.72 9.23 7.44
N ASP A 59 2.81 8.29 7.17
CA ASP A 59 2.79 6.99 7.82
C ASP A 59 3.72 5.99 7.11
N PHE A 60 4.03 6.24 5.82
CA PHE A 60 4.80 5.33 4.98
C PHE A 60 6.18 4.97 5.55
N TRP A 61 6.95 5.97 5.99
CA TRP A 61 8.33 5.74 6.45
C TRP A 61 8.38 4.92 7.75
N ASN A 62 7.32 4.95 8.56
CA ASN A 62 7.22 4.09 9.73
C ASN A 62 6.85 2.66 9.32
N SER A 63 5.98 2.51 8.33
CA SER A 63 5.55 1.20 7.83
C SER A 63 6.63 0.47 7.01
N ILE A 64 7.52 1.16 6.30
CA ILE A 64 8.44 0.49 5.35
C ILE A 64 9.42 -0.47 6.03
N ASP A 65 9.95 -0.11 7.19
CA ASP A 65 10.89 -0.97 7.92
C ASP A 65 10.20 -2.21 8.47
N GLU A 66 8.96 -2.06 8.94
CA GLU A 66 8.13 -3.16 9.41
C GLU A 66 7.71 -4.08 8.25
N LEU A 67 7.32 -3.52 7.10
CA LEU A 67 6.99 -4.26 5.89
C LEU A 67 8.18 -5.12 5.43
N LYS A 68 9.38 -4.54 5.35
CA LYS A 68 10.61 -5.27 4.99
C LYS A 68 10.92 -6.37 5.99
N SER A 69 10.79 -6.08 7.29
CA SER A 69 11.03 -7.06 8.36
C SER A 69 10.04 -8.23 8.31
N ASN A 70 8.82 -7.99 7.80
CA ASN A 70 7.81 -9.02 7.54
C ASN A 70 7.93 -9.69 6.17
N GLY A 71 9.02 -9.46 5.43
CA GLY A 71 9.31 -10.15 4.18
C GLY A 71 8.73 -9.50 2.92
N ALA A 72 8.24 -8.25 3.01
CA ALA A 72 7.85 -7.51 1.81
C ALA A 72 9.04 -7.27 0.88
N GLN A 73 8.82 -7.47 -0.41
CA GLN A 73 9.79 -7.26 -1.47
C GLN A 73 9.19 -6.40 -2.59
N GLY A 74 10.04 -5.80 -3.42
CA GLY A 74 9.59 -5.04 -4.58
C GLY A 74 8.62 -3.91 -4.23
N ILE A 75 8.83 -3.22 -3.11
CA ILE A 75 7.95 -2.13 -2.65
C ILE A 75 8.08 -0.95 -3.61
N LEU A 76 7.01 -0.63 -4.33
CA LEU A 76 6.91 0.55 -5.19
C LEU A 76 5.92 1.55 -4.59
N ILE A 77 6.31 2.83 -4.64
CA ILE A 77 5.48 3.95 -4.19
C ILE A 77 5.19 4.82 -5.41
N VAL A 78 3.92 5.08 -5.66
CA VAL A 78 3.48 5.85 -6.83
C VAL A 78 2.66 7.05 -6.34
N PRO A 79 2.93 8.27 -6.86
CA PRO A 79 2.10 9.43 -6.56
C PRO A 79 0.70 9.23 -7.15
N ILE A 80 -0.32 9.69 -6.42
CA ILE A 80 -1.70 9.71 -6.90
C ILE A 80 -1.96 11.09 -7.50
N GLU A 81 -2.48 11.16 -8.73
CA GLU A 81 -2.81 12.46 -9.33
C GLU A 81 -4.10 13.06 -8.77
N LYS A 82 -5.14 12.23 -8.64
CA LYS A 82 -6.48 12.61 -8.20
C LYS A 82 -7.10 11.43 -7.46
N MET A 83 -7.71 11.71 -6.32
CA MET A 83 -8.39 10.72 -5.51
C MET A 83 -9.86 11.13 -5.35
N VAL A 84 -10.77 10.28 -5.83
CA VAL A 84 -12.21 10.49 -5.71
C VAL A 84 -12.72 9.53 -4.66
N ILE A 85 -13.32 10.08 -3.60
CA ILE A 85 -13.83 9.35 -2.43
C ILE A 85 -15.32 9.65 -2.30
#